data_AF-A0A3M6H2G0-F1
#
_entry.id   AF-A0A3M6H2G0-F1
#
_cell.length_a   1.000
_cell.length_b   1.000
_cell.length_c   1.000
_cell.angle_alpha   90.00
_cell.angle_beta   90.00
_cell.angle_gamma   90.00
#
_symmetry.space_group_name_H-M   'P 1'
#
loop_
_entity.id
_entity.type
_entity.pdbx_description
1 polymer ?
#
loop_
_entity_poly.entity_id
_entity_poly.type
_entity_poly.pdbx_seq_one_letter_code
_entity_poly.pdbx_strand_id
1 'polypeptide(L)'
;MKLSPLNRRRFERFKANRRGWWSLWLFCALFALTLGGELIANDKPLMVSYQHSLYFPVFKRYTEQQFGGELPFQPDYRSDYVRQLITKGDGWMLFPPVPFSDDTPNYELTTPAPSPPSASNWLGTDDQARDVLARVIFGARISILFALVLTFISALIGISAGALQGYYGG
;
A
#
# COMPACT_ATOMS: atom_id res chain seq x y z
N MET A 1 -15.01 -22.04 -19.19
CA MET A 1 -14.34 -23.34 -18.91
C MET A 1 -15.16 -24.11 -17.87
N LYS A 2 -15.57 -25.36 -18.13
CA LYS A 2 -16.26 -26.22 -17.14
C LYS A 2 -15.20 -26.96 -16.30
N LEU A 3 -15.26 -26.82 -14.97
CA LEU A 3 -14.34 -27.54 -14.06
C LEU A 3 -14.57 -29.06 -14.14
N SER A 4 -13.50 -29.85 -14.00
CA SER A 4 -13.61 -31.31 -13.91
C SER A 4 -14.45 -31.72 -12.69
N PRO A 5 -15.11 -32.89 -12.71
CA PRO A 5 -15.96 -33.35 -11.60
C PRO A 5 -15.21 -33.42 -10.26
N LEU A 6 -13.93 -33.79 -10.29
CA LEU A 6 -13.08 -33.89 -9.12
C LEU A 6 -12.71 -32.51 -8.55
N ASN A 7 -12.35 -31.55 -9.40
CA ASN A 7 -12.04 -30.19 -8.97
C ASN A 7 -13.29 -29.47 -8.45
N ARG A 8 -14.45 -29.74 -9.05
CA ARG A 8 -15.73 -29.24 -8.54
C ARG A 8 -16.01 -29.75 -7.13
N ARG A 9 -15.86 -31.04 -6.87
CA ARG A 9 -16.04 -31.63 -5.51
C ARG A 9 -15.08 -31.02 -4.49
N ARG A 10 -13.80 -30.80 -4.85
CA ARG A 10 -12.82 -30.14 -3.98
C ARG A 10 -13.23 -28.71 -3.64
N PHE A 11 -13.71 -27.96 -4.63
CA PHE A 11 -14.17 -26.58 -4.43
C PHE A 11 -15.43 -26.50 -3.57
N GLU A 12 -16.40 -27.39 -3.78
CA GLU A 12 -17.60 -27.46 -2.91
C GLU A 12 -17.23 -27.82 -1.47
N ARG A 13 -16.29 -28.76 -1.26
CA ARG A 13 -15.78 -29.10 0.08
C ARG A 13 -15.08 -27.91 0.75
N PHE A 14 -14.31 -27.12 -0.02
CA PHE A 14 -13.69 -25.91 0.50
C PHE A 14 -14.73 -24.86 0.92
N LYS A 15 -15.74 -24.60 0.08
CA LYS A 15 -16.85 -23.70 0.39
C LYS A 15 -17.67 -24.14 1.61
N ALA A 16 -17.84 -25.45 1.79
CA ALA A 16 -18.52 -26.00 2.95
C ALA A 16 -17.76 -25.71 4.27
N ASN A 17 -16.44 -25.56 4.21
CA ASN A 17 -15.64 -25.12 5.35
C ASN A 17 -15.77 -23.60 5.55
N ARG A 18 -16.76 -23.19 6.36
CA ARG A 18 -17.06 -21.79 6.65
C ARG A 18 -15.84 -20.99 7.10
N ARG A 19 -15.01 -21.55 7.98
CA ARG A 19 -13.82 -20.86 8.51
C ARG A 19 -12.82 -20.60 7.39
N GLY A 20 -12.49 -21.62 6.60
CA GLY A 20 -11.59 -21.48 5.45
C GLY A 20 -12.09 -20.48 4.41
N TRP A 21 -13.40 -20.49 4.14
CA TRP A 21 -14.02 -19.57 3.20
C TRP A 21 -13.94 -18.11 3.66
N TRP A 22 -14.29 -17.83 4.92
CA TRP A 22 -14.20 -16.48 5.48
C TRP A 22 -12.75 -15.99 5.60
N SER A 23 -11.82 -16.87 6.01
CA SER A 23 -10.40 -16.53 6.07
C SER A 23 -9.84 -16.16 4.69
N LEU A 24 -10.26 -16.85 3.63
CA LEU A 24 -9.87 -16.49 2.26
C LEU A 24 -10.37 -15.09 1.89
N TRP A 25 -11.63 -14.78 2.16
CA TRP A 25 -12.18 -13.45 1.87
C TRP A 25 -11.52 -12.34 2.67
N LEU A 26 -11.28 -12.56 3.97
CA LEU A 26 -10.55 -11.63 4.81
C LEU A 26 -9.13 -11.40 4.27
N PHE A 27 -8.42 -12.46 3.93
CA PHE A 27 -7.09 -12.37 3.34
C PHE A 27 -7.12 -11.62 2.01
N CYS A 28 -8.05 -11.93 1.10
CA CYS A 28 -8.20 -11.22 -0.16
C CYS A 28 -8.52 -9.74 0.04
N ALA A 29 -9.39 -9.40 1.00
CA ALA A 29 -9.72 -8.01 1.31
C ALA A 29 -8.50 -7.26 1.87
N LEU A 30 -7.80 -7.83 2.84
CA LEU A 30 -6.56 -7.25 3.38
C LEU A 30 -5.50 -7.09 2.31
N PHE A 31 -5.32 -8.09 1.44
CA PHE A 31 -4.36 -8.01 0.35
C PHE A 31 -4.75 -6.94 -0.69
N ALA A 32 -6.03 -6.80 -1.02
CA ALA A 32 -6.49 -5.74 -1.90
C ALA A 32 -6.26 -4.34 -1.29
N LEU A 33 -6.50 -4.19 0.02
CA LEU A 33 -6.21 -2.95 0.74
C LEU A 33 -4.71 -2.64 0.74
N THR A 34 -3.86 -3.65 0.96
CA THR A 34 -2.41 -3.41 0.93
C THR A 34 -1.94 -3.08 -0.47
N LEU A 35 -2.47 -3.69 -1.55
CA LEU A 35 -2.14 -3.32 -2.93
C LEU A 35 -2.52 -1.86 -3.27
N GLY A 36 -3.65 -1.38 -2.75
CA GLY A 36 -4.07 0.03 -2.85
C GLY A 36 -3.55 0.92 -1.72
N GLY A 37 -2.48 0.51 -1.05
CA GLY A 37 -1.96 1.16 0.15
C GLY A 37 -1.66 2.66 -0.03
N GLU A 38 -1.25 3.11 -1.21
CA GLU A 38 -1.00 4.52 -1.55
C GLU A 38 -2.28 5.38 -1.49
N LEU A 39 -3.47 4.77 -1.49
CA LEU A 39 -4.74 5.47 -1.32
C LEU A 39 -5.14 5.61 0.16
N ILE A 40 -4.50 4.83 1.04
CA ILE A 40 -4.79 4.75 2.47
C ILE A 40 -3.70 5.45 3.29
N ALA A 41 -2.44 5.22 2.91
CA ALA A 41 -1.22 5.73 3.54
C ALA A 41 -0.32 6.35 2.46
N ASN A 42 -0.17 7.67 2.47
CA ASN A 42 0.68 8.39 1.53
C ASN A 42 1.06 9.76 2.07
N ASP A 43 2.29 10.18 1.82
CA ASP A 43 2.78 11.54 2.09
C ASP A 43 2.28 12.56 1.07
N LYS A 44 1.79 12.09 -0.07
CA LYS A 44 1.17 12.90 -1.12
C LYS A 44 -0.35 12.94 -0.97
N PRO A 45 -0.98 14.09 -1.25
CA PRO A 45 -2.43 14.14 -1.34
C PRO A 45 -2.93 13.31 -2.53
N LEU A 46 -4.12 12.73 -2.36
CA LEU A 46 -4.82 12.01 -3.42
C LEU A 46 -5.18 12.95 -4.56
N MET A 47 -5.56 14.18 -4.21
CA MET A 47 -6.00 15.19 -5.15
C MET A 47 -5.63 16.59 -4.65
N VAL A 48 -5.26 17.45 -5.60
CA VAL A 48 -4.94 18.86 -5.37
C VAL A 48 -5.70 19.69 -6.40
N SER A 49 -6.44 20.68 -5.94
CA SER A 49 -6.99 21.73 -6.78
C SER A 49 -6.05 22.94 -6.74
N TYR A 50 -5.70 23.50 -7.89
CA TYR A 50 -4.90 24.72 -7.99
C TYR A 50 -5.30 25.49 -9.25
N GLN A 51 -5.63 26.78 -9.13
CA GLN A 51 -6.08 27.63 -10.25
C GLN A 51 -7.14 26.96 -11.15
N HIS A 52 -8.19 26.40 -10.55
CA HIS A 52 -9.30 25.70 -11.24
C HIS A 52 -8.91 24.41 -11.99
N SER A 53 -7.66 23.94 -11.84
CA SER A 53 -7.18 22.68 -12.41
C SER A 53 -6.99 21.63 -11.32
N LEU A 54 -7.39 20.38 -11.63
CA LEU A 54 -7.25 19.24 -10.74
C LEU A 54 -5.99 18.44 -11.07
N TYR A 55 -5.23 18.13 -10.03
CA TYR A 55 -4.00 17.34 -10.06
C TYR A 55 -4.15 16.13 -9.14
N PHE A 56 -3.53 15.01 -9.52
CA PHE A 56 -3.56 13.76 -8.77
C PHE A 56 -2.13 13.29 -8.39
N PRO A 57 -1.51 13.87 -7.36
CA PRO A 57 -0.11 13.60 -7.01
C PRO A 57 0.18 12.14 -6.62
N VAL A 58 -0.83 11.41 -6.19
CA VAL A 58 -0.72 9.97 -5.89
C VAL A 58 -0.34 9.12 -7.11
N PHE A 59 -0.76 9.53 -8.32
CA PHE A 59 -0.50 8.77 -9.56
C PHE A 59 0.58 9.41 -10.44
N LYS A 60 0.80 10.71 -10.30
CA LYS A 60 1.71 11.47 -11.16
C LYS A 60 2.57 12.41 -10.32
N ARG A 61 3.86 12.43 -10.59
CA ARG A 61 4.79 13.37 -9.97
C ARG A 61 4.61 14.75 -10.61
N TYR A 62 4.41 15.76 -9.77
CA TYR A 62 4.38 17.17 -10.14
C TYR A 62 5.56 17.89 -9.47
N THR A 63 5.99 18.99 -10.06
CA THR A 63 7.03 19.87 -9.49
C THR A 63 6.42 21.05 -8.76
N GLU A 64 7.15 21.62 -7.82
CA GLU A 64 6.69 22.76 -7.04
C GLU A 64 6.42 24.00 -7.91
N GLN A 65 7.22 24.18 -8.97
CA GLN A 65 7.00 25.22 -9.99
C GLN A 65 5.62 25.16 -10.65
N GLN A 66 5.00 23.98 -10.77
CA GLN A 66 3.66 23.85 -11.35
C GLN A 66 2.57 24.44 -10.43
N PHE A 67 2.89 24.64 -9.16
CA PHE A 67 2.03 25.25 -8.15
C PHE A 67 2.50 26.68 -7.78
N GLY A 68 3.36 27.28 -8.61
CA GLY A 68 3.88 28.63 -8.41
C GLY A 68 5.04 28.74 -7.42
N GLY A 69 5.67 27.63 -7.02
CA GLY A 69 6.92 27.67 -6.25
C GLY A 69 8.16 27.80 -7.13
N GLU A 70 9.33 27.71 -6.50
CA GLU A 70 10.61 28.03 -7.15
C GLU A 70 11.39 26.77 -7.54
N LEU A 71 11.14 25.66 -6.83
CA LEU A 71 11.98 24.48 -6.89
C LEU A 71 11.55 23.50 -8.02
N PRO A 72 12.49 22.96 -8.81
CA PRO A 72 12.18 22.00 -9.88
C PRO A 72 11.98 20.56 -9.35
N PHE A 73 11.83 20.38 -8.04
CA PHE A 73 11.63 19.07 -7.41
C PHE A 73 10.17 18.85 -7.03
N GLN A 74 9.88 17.65 -6.55
CA GLN A 74 8.55 17.33 -6.04
C GLN A 74 8.29 18.13 -4.75
N PRO A 75 7.15 18.82 -4.63
CA PRO A 75 6.85 19.62 -3.46
C PRO A 75 6.62 18.72 -2.24
N ASP A 76 7.06 19.18 -1.08
CA ASP A 76 6.64 18.63 0.20
C ASP A 76 5.24 19.18 0.53
N TYR A 77 4.20 18.44 0.12
CA TYR A 77 2.80 18.82 0.31
C TYR A 77 2.40 18.97 1.79
N ARG A 78 3.20 18.43 2.72
CA ARG A 78 2.92 18.56 4.15
C ARG A 78 3.43 19.88 4.71
N SER A 79 4.49 20.44 4.12
CA SER A 79 5.07 21.71 4.55
C SER A 79 4.06 22.86 4.54
N ASP A 80 4.17 23.75 5.52
CA ASP A 80 3.36 24.97 5.58
C ASP A 80 3.55 25.85 4.34
N TYR A 81 4.76 25.84 3.76
CA TYR A 81 5.08 26.57 2.55
C TYR A 81 4.23 26.13 1.36
N VAL A 82 4.18 24.83 1.05
CA VAL A 82 3.38 24.31 -0.06
C VAL A 82 1.88 24.47 0.22
N ARG A 83 1.44 24.27 1.47
CA ARG A 83 0.04 24.52 1.86
C ARG A 83 -0.38 25.97 1.59
N GLN A 84 0.49 26.93 1.89
CA GLN A 84 0.24 28.33 1.60
C GLN A 84 0.27 28.63 0.11
N LEU A 85 1.19 28.04 -0.66
CA LEU A 85 1.22 28.19 -2.13
C LEU A 85 -0.10 27.74 -2.76
N ILE A 86 -0.59 26.55 -2.38
CA ILE A 86 -1.84 26.01 -2.90
C ILE A 86 -3.02 26.88 -2.50
N THR A 87 -3.12 27.26 -1.22
CA THR A 87 -4.22 28.11 -0.72
C THR A 87 -4.21 29.50 -1.37
N LYS A 88 -3.03 30.10 -1.60
CA LYS A 88 -2.90 31.40 -2.31
C LYS A 88 -3.41 31.34 -3.75
N GLY A 89 -3.32 30.17 -4.39
CA GLY A 89 -3.87 29.92 -5.72
C GLY A 89 -5.34 29.50 -5.74
N ASP A 90 -6.08 29.79 -4.67
CA ASP A 90 -7.48 29.36 -4.44
C ASP A 90 -7.65 27.83 -4.58
N GLY A 91 -6.66 27.11 -4.06
CA GLY A 91 -6.54 25.66 -4.13
C GLY A 91 -6.82 24.96 -2.81
N TRP A 92 -6.97 23.63 -2.89
CA TRP A 92 -7.11 22.76 -1.73
C TRP A 92 -6.45 21.41 -1.98
N MET A 93 -6.19 20.67 -0.91
CA MET A 93 -5.57 19.34 -0.97
C MET A 93 -6.40 18.33 -0.18
N LEU A 94 -6.61 17.16 -0.77
CA LEU A 94 -7.27 16.03 -0.10
C LEU A 94 -6.23 14.94 0.16
N PHE A 95 -5.91 14.74 1.43
CA PHE A 95 -4.99 13.70 1.88
C PHE A 95 -5.71 12.36 2.13
N PRO A 96 -4.99 11.24 2.02
CA PRO A 96 -5.50 9.96 2.50
C PRO A 96 -5.66 9.96 4.03
N PRO A 97 -6.38 8.96 4.61
CA PRO A 97 -6.59 8.87 6.05
C PRO A 97 -5.29 8.84 6.88
N VAL A 98 -4.23 8.21 6.35
CA VAL A 98 -2.89 8.22 6.95
C VAL A 98 -1.99 9.07 6.06
N PRO A 99 -1.70 10.34 6.40
CA PRO A 99 -0.97 11.26 5.52
C PRO A 99 0.55 11.02 5.54
N PHE A 100 1.00 9.77 5.67
CA PHE A 100 2.41 9.37 5.76
C PHE A 100 2.68 8.19 4.82
N SER A 101 3.82 8.21 4.12
CA SER A 101 4.35 7.01 3.46
C SER A 101 5.11 6.13 4.46
N ASP A 102 5.54 4.95 4.04
CA ASP A 102 6.32 4.01 4.85
C ASP A 102 7.71 4.53 5.28
N ASP A 103 8.27 5.48 4.51
CA ASP A 103 9.60 6.05 4.72
C ASP A 103 9.60 7.49 5.24
N THR A 104 8.45 8.18 5.21
CA THR A 104 8.31 9.59 5.60
C THR A 104 8.42 9.78 7.12
N PRO A 105 9.45 10.50 7.62
CA PRO A 105 9.55 10.82 9.04
C PRO A 105 8.52 11.88 9.44
N ASN A 106 7.94 11.75 10.63
CA ASN A 106 7.14 12.79 11.25
C ASN A 106 8.04 13.73 12.06
N TYR A 107 8.23 14.96 11.58
CA TYR A 107 9.00 15.98 12.30
C TYR A 107 8.18 16.78 13.33
N GLU A 108 6.85 16.62 13.34
CA GLU A 108 5.92 17.36 14.19
C GLU A 108 5.57 16.60 15.49
N LEU A 109 6.46 15.70 15.93
CA LEU A 109 6.24 14.91 17.15
C LEU A 109 6.39 15.78 18.42
N THR A 110 5.47 15.59 19.36
CA THR A 110 5.51 16.25 20.68
C THR A 110 6.42 15.52 21.68
N THR A 111 6.76 14.26 21.40
CA THR A 111 7.65 13.42 22.20
C THR A 111 8.77 12.86 21.33
N PRO A 112 9.96 12.57 21.89
CA PRO A 112 11.01 11.88 21.15
C PRO A 112 10.52 10.57 20.53
N ALA A 113 11.07 10.20 19.36
CA ALA A 113 10.83 8.91 18.75
C ALA A 113 11.54 7.78 19.55
N PRO A 114 10.95 6.59 19.66
CA PRO A 114 9.60 6.20 19.22
C PRO A 114 8.50 6.85 20.09
N SER A 115 7.44 7.33 19.43
CA SER A 115 6.31 7.99 20.08
C SER A 115 5.10 7.04 20.23
N PRO A 116 4.28 7.17 21.28
CA PRO A 116 3.09 6.36 21.46
C PRO A 116 2.00 6.69 20.42
N PRO A 117 0.97 5.84 20.27
CA PRO A 117 -0.19 6.10 19.42
C PRO A 117 -0.82 7.49 19.63
N SER A 118 -1.10 8.17 18.53
CA SER A 118 -1.66 9.53 18.51
C SER A 118 -2.68 9.69 17.36
N ALA A 119 -3.38 10.83 17.32
CA ALA A 119 -4.35 11.12 16.27
C ALA A 119 -3.70 11.25 14.87
N SER A 120 -2.45 11.71 14.81
CA SER A 120 -1.67 11.79 13.58
C SER A 120 -1.03 10.45 13.22
N ASN A 121 -0.52 9.70 14.21
CA ASN A 121 0.11 8.41 14.04
C ASN A 121 -0.64 7.32 14.83
N TRP A 122 -1.63 6.67 14.21
CA TRP A 122 -2.60 5.81 14.90
C TRP A 122 -1.99 4.62 15.66
N LEU A 123 -0.82 4.13 15.21
CA LEU A 123 -0.07 3.07 15.89
C LEU A 123 1.25 3.57 16.50
N GLY A 124 1.46 4.88 16.53
CA GLY A 124 2.70 5.52 16.99
C GLY A 124 3.77 5.58 15.90
N THR A 125 5.00 5.90 16.31
CA THR A 125 6.15 5.97 15.41
C THR A 125 7.26 4.98 15.77
N ASP A 126 8.06 4.59 14.78
CA ASP A 126 9.30 3.85 15.01
C ASP A 126 10.43 4.75 15.56
N ASP A 127 11.62 4.17 15.73
CA ASP A 127 12.84 4.84 16.19
C ASP A 127 13.36 5.93 15.23
N GLN A 128 12.88 5.95 13.98
CA GLN A 128 13.19 6.94 12.96
C GLN A 128 12.04 7.96 12.76
N ALA A 129 11.11 8.03 13.71
CA ALA A 129 9.93 8.89 13.68
C ALA A 129 8.95 8.62 12.52
N ARG A 130 9.02 7.45 11.86
CA ARG A 130 8.10 7.09 10.77
C ARG A 130 6.82 6.47 11.31
N ASP A 131 5.73 6.64 10.58
CA ASP A 131 4.42 6.11 10.97
C ASP A 131 4.39 4.57 10.93
N VAL A 132 4.04 3.94 12.06
CA VAL A 132 4.01 2.47 12.18
C VAL A 132 2.88 1.86 11.35
N LEU A 133 1.72 2.51 11.24
CA LEU A 133 0.58 1.98 10.50
C LEU A 133 0.86 1.92 8.99
N ALA A 134 1.42 2.99 8.42
CA ALA A 134 1.89 3.02 7.04
C ALA A 134 2.88 1.88 6.79
N ARG A 135 3.90 1.74 7.65
CA ARG A 135 4.89 0.66 7.53
C ARG A 135 4.28 -0.74 7.60
N VAL A 136 3.26 -0.96 8.43
CA VAL A 136 2.55 -2.24 8.49
C VAL A 136 1.80 -2.51 7.18
N ILE A 137 1.13 -1.51 6.60
CA ILE A 137 0.40 -1.66 5.33
C ILE A 137 1.36 -2.04 4.19
N PHE A 138 2.45 -1.29 4.02
CA PHE A 138 3.42 -1.52 2.96
C PHE A 138 4.28 -2.77 3.22
N GLY A 139 4.66 -3.04 4.46
CA GLY A 139 5.37 -4.26 4.86
C GLY A 139 4.53 -5.52 4.62
N ALA A 140 3.24 -5.49 4.93
CA ALA A 140 2.31 -6.57 4.65
C ALA A 140 2.17 -6.84 3.14
N ARG A 141 2.11 -5.78 2.31
CA ARG A 141 2.11 -5.91 0.84
C ARG A 141 3.33 -6.69 0.35
N ILE A 142 4.53 -6.26 0.73
CA ILE A 142 5.79 -6.88 0.30
C ILE A 142 5.84 -8.33 0.76
N SER A 143 5.46 -8.61 2.01
CA SER A 143 5.49 -9.95 2.59
C SER A 143 4.55 -10.92 1.88
N ILE A 144 3.32 -10.49 1.58
CA ILE A 144 2.34 -11.33 0.88
C ILE A 144 2.79 -11.58 -0.57
N LEU A 145 3.21 -10.53 -1.29
CA LEU A 145 3.70 -10.68 -2.68
C LEU A 145 4.91 -11.62 -2.75
N PHE A 146 5.86 -11.45 -1.83
CA PHE A 146 7.02 -12.32 -1.75
C PHE A 146 6.63 -13.78 -1.51
N ALA A 147 5.76 -14.06 -0.55
CA ALA A 147 5.30 -15.42 -0.25
C ALA A 147 4.58 -16.06 -1.45
N LEU A 148 3.74 -15.29 -2.15
CA LEU A 148 3.02 -15.77 -3.33
C LEU A 148 3.98 -16.11 -4.48
N VAL A 149 4.92 -15.22 -4.79
CA VAL A 149 5.91 -15.42 -5.85
C VAL A 149 6.83 -16.60 -5.53
N LEU A 150 7.34 -16.66 -4.29
CA LEU A 150 8.18 -17.76 -3.84
C LEU A 150 7.46 -19.10 -3.96
N THR A 151 6.22 -19.19 -3.46
CA THR A 151 5.41 -20.41 -3.53
C THR A 151 5.18 -20.84 -4.99
N PHE A 152 4.88 -19.88 -5.88
CA PHE A 152 4.66 -20.16 -7.29
C PHE A 152 5.92 -20.72 -7.96
N ILE A 153 7.08 -20.10 -7.75
CA ILE A 153 8.35 -20.56 -8.31
C ILE A 153 8.73 -21.92 -7.74
N SER A 154 8.64 -22.11 -6.43
CA SER A 154 8.93 -23.40 -5.78
C SER A 154 8.02 -24.51 -6.30
N ALA A 155 6.73 -24.24 -6.50
CA ALA A 155 5.80 -25.19 -7.09
C ALA A 155 6.19 -25.54 -8.53
N LEU A 156 6.55 -24.54 -9.35
CA LEU A 156 6.98 -24.76 -10.73
C LEU A 156 8.22 -25.66 -10.80
N ILE A 157 9.23 -25.38 -9.98
CA ILE A 157 10.46 -26.18 -9.91
C ILE A 157 10.14 -27.60 -9.43
N GLY A 158 9.39 -27.75 -8.34
CA GLY A 158 9.05 -29.05 -7.76
C GLY A 158 8.22 -29.92 -8.70
N ILE A 159 7.24 -29.34 -9.40
CA ILE A 159 6.44 -30.05 -10.41
C ILE A 159 7.32 -30.47 -11.58
N SER A 160 8.20 -29.59 -12.06
CA SER A 160 9.08 -29.90 -13.20
C SER A 160 10.07 -31.02 -12.86
N ALA A 161 10.73 -30.94 -11.71
CA ALA A 161 11.66 -31.97 -11.24
C ALA A 161 10.95 -33.31 -11.00
N GLY A 162 9.77 -33.29 -10.36
CA GLY A 162 8.97 -34.47 -10.13
C GLY A 162 8.48 -35.12 -11.42
N ALA A 163 8.09 -34.32 -12.41
CA ALA A 163 7.70 -34.81 -13.73
C ALA A 163 8.87 -35.48 -14.47
N LEU A 164 10.07 -34.87 -14.44
CA LEU A 164 11.27 -35.45 -15.04
C LEU A 164 11.65 -36.77 -14.37
N GLN A 165 11.66 -36.83 -13.03
CA GLN A 165 11.95 -38.05 -12.30
C GLN A 165 10.92 -39.16 -12.60
N GLY A 166 9.64 -38.82 -12.66
CA GLY A 166 8.58 -39.78 -13.00
C GLY A 166 8.64 -40.29 -14.45
N TYR A 167 9.17 -39.50 -15.38
CA TYR A 167 9.37 -39.92 -16.77
C TYR A 167 10.55 -40.90 -16.93
N TYR A 168 11.67 -40.65 -16.24
CA TYR A 168 12.90 -41.45 -16.39
C TYR A 168 13.04 -42.60 -15.37
N GLY A 169 12.40 -42.53 -14.21
CA GLY A 169 12.52 -43.49 -13.11
C GLY A 169 11.21 -44.17 -12.69
N GLY A 170 10.17 -44.07 -13.53
CA GLY A 170 8.94 -44.86 -13.42
C GLY A 170 9.09 -46.26 -13.98
#